data_AF-A0AAV3H3E2-F1
#
_entry.id   AF-A0AAV3H3E2-F1
#
_cell.length_a   1.000
_cell.length_b   1.000
_cell.length_c   1.000
_cell.angle_alpha   90.00
_cell.angle_beta   90.00
_cell.angle_gamma   90.00
#
_symmetry.space_group_name_H-M   'P 1'
#
loop_
_entity.id
_entity.type
_entity.pdbx_description
1 polymer ?
#
loop_
_entity_poly.entity_id
_entity_poly.type
_entity_poly.pdbx_seq_one_letter_code
_entity_poly.pdbx_strand_id
1 'polypeptide(L)'
;MLSFHDNDGHEWILECASQSEILFFYCYLLNSESIQINSILEMNSNRELLGMFFLSLKDDNILLNIAFPADKIDITEFANLMENGYLLKNEIIRSLSSRPTDFLP
;
A
#
# COMPACT_ATOMS: atom_id res chain seq x y z
N MET A 1 2.57 -12.40 12.55
CA MET A 1 2.09 -11.06 12.19
C MET A 1 2.77 -10.08 13.13
N LEU A 2 3.40 -9.04 12.59
CA LEU A 2 3.94 -7.90 13.31
C LEU A 2 3.20 -6.66 12.80
N SER A 3 2.82 -5.74 13.69
CA SER A 3 2.25 -4.46 13.28
C SER A 3 2.86 -3.30 14.06
N PHE A 4 2.92 -2.14 13.43
CA PHE A 4 3.36 -0.88 14.02
C PHE A 4 2.67 0.29 13.34
N HIS A 5 2.69 1.45 14.00
CA HIS A 5 2.19 2.69 13.42
C HIS A 5 3.37 3.55 13.01
N ASP A 6 3.27 4.18 11.84
CA ASP A 6 4.24 5.20 11.42
C ASP A 6 3.98 6.56 12.10
N ASN A 7 4.83 7.55 11.79
CA ASN A 7 4.75 8.89 12.39
C ASN A 7 3.45 9.63 12.03
N ASP A 8 2.76 9.23 10.96
CA ASP A 8 1.47 9.80 10.54
C ASP A 8 0.28 8.99 11.10
N GLY A 9 0.54 8.00 11.96
CA GLY A 9 -0.47 7.15 12.57
C GLY A 9 -1.06 6.09 11.65
N HIS A 10 -0.44 5.78 10.51
CA HIS A 10 -0.92 4.71 9.63
C HIS A 10 -0.37 3.36 10.09
N GLU A 11 -1.24 2.34 10.15
CA GLU A 11 -0.84 1.00 10.54
C GLU A 11 -0.15 0.28 9.38
N TRP A 12 1.05 -0.24 9.67
CA TRP A 12 1.82 -1.13 8.81
C TRP A 12 1.83 -2.53 9.41
N ILE A 13 1.59 -3.54 8.57
CA ILE A 13 1.54 -4.94 8.96
C ILE A 13 2.51 -5.75 8.11
N LEU A 14 3.34 -6.54 8.79
CA LEU A 14 4.18 -7.58 8.19
C LEU A 14 3.61 -8.94 8.57
N GLU A 15 3.21 -9.72 7.57
CA GLU A 15 2.70 -11.07 7.75
C GLU A 15 3.40 -12.07 6.82
N CYS A 16 3.51 -13.30 7.32
CA CYS A 16 3.95 -14.45 6.56
C CYS A 16 2.94 -15.55 6.87
N ALA A 17 2.18 -15.99 5.88
CA ALA A 17 1.24 -17.08 6.08
C ALA A 17 2.04 -18.36 6.34
N SER A 18 1.59 -19.19 7.28
CA SER A 18 2.36 -20.35 7.77
C SER A 18 2.71 -21.39 6.70
N GLN A 19 1.99 -21.39 5.58
CA GLN A 19 2.20 -22.27 4.42
C GLN A 19 2.77 -21.53 3.21
N SER A 20 3.15 -20.26 3.37
CA SER A 20 3.67 -19.42 2.32
C SER A 20 5.11 -19.07 2.62
N GLU A 21 5.97 -19.15 1.61
CA GLU A 21 7.32 -18.59 1.65
C GLU A 21 7.32 -17.10 1.27
N ILE A 22 6.15 -16.45 1.24
CA ILE A 22 5.97 -15.05 0.86
C ILE A 22 5.69 -14.21 2.11
N LEU A 23 6.52 -13.18 2.28
CA LEU A 23 6.25 -12.07 3.18
C LEU A 23 5.34 -11.07 2.48
N PHE A 24 4.23 -10.75 3.14
CA PHE A 24 3.35 -9.66 2.78
C PHE A 24 3.60 -8.49 3.72
N PHE A 25 3.78 -7.32 3.13
CA PHE A 25 3.93 -6.09 3.86
C PHE A 25 2.95 -5.05 3.32
N TYR A 26 2.10 -4.51 4.19
CA TYR A 26 1.06 -3.59 3.75
C TYR A 26 0.72 -2.51 4.76
N CYS A 27 0.18 -1.40 4.26
CA CYS A 27 -0.27 -0.25 5.01
C CYS A 27 -1.74 0.04 4.73
N TYR A 28 -2.53 0.32 5.77
CA TYR A 28 -3.86 0.91 5.59
C TYR A 28 -3.70 2.40 5.28
N LEU A 29 -4.19 2.84 4.12
CA LEU A 29 -4.03 4.22 3.67
C LEU A 29 -5.20 5.10 4.09
N LEU A 30 -6.41 4.75 3.64
CA LEU A 30 -7.61 5.56 3.79
C LEU A 30 -8.86 4.75 3.45
N ASN A 31 -10.01 5.22 3.96
CA ASN A 31 -11.32 4.68 3.60
C ASN A 31 -11.65 5.01 2.12
N SER A 32 -12.15 4.01 1.40
CA SER A 32 -12.45 4.04 -0.03
C SER A 32 -13.84 4.56 -0.37
N GLU A 33 -14.74 4.79 0.59
CA GLU A 33 -16.12 5.25 0.38
C GLU A 33 -16.21 6.51 -0.48
N SER A 34 -15.24 7.41 -0.36
CA SER A 34 -15.17 8.66 -1.14
C SER A 34 -14.37 8.53 -2.44
N ILE A 35 -13.81 7.37 -2.75
CA ILE A 35 -12.91 7.17 -3.89
C ILE A 35 -13.51 6.24 -4.91
N GLN A 36 -13.58 6.72 -6.15
CA GLN A 36 -14.00 5.91 -7.27
C GLN A 36 -13.01 4.79 -7.51
N ILE A 37 -13.50 3.55 -7.59
CA ILE A 37 -12.68 2.35 -7.85
C ILE A 37 -11.81 2.48 -9.12
N ASN A 38 -12.30 3.19 -10.14
CA ASN A 38 -11.53 3.46 -11.35
C ASN A 38 -10.25 4.25 -11.08
N SER A 39 -10.26 5.18 -10.12
CA SER A 39 -9.05 5.91 -9.72
C SER A 39 -8.02 4.99 -9.06
N ILE A 40 -8.47 4.02 -8.28
CA ILE A 40 -7.61 3.01 -7.67
C ILE A 40 -6.98 2.13 -8.76
N LEU A 41 -7.78 1.65 -9.72
CA LEU A 41 -7.32 0.81 -10.83
C LEU A 41 -6.33 1.55 -11.75
N GLU A 42 -6.60 2.82 -12.06
CA GLU A 42 -5.71 3.65 -12.87
C GLU A 42 -4.37 3.85 -12.16
N MET A 43 -4.39 4.17 -10.87
CA MET A 43 -3.16 4.29 -10.08
C MET A 43 -2.42 2.95 -10.00
N ASN A 44 -3.15 1.86 -9.83
CA ASN A 44 -2.59 0.50 -9.85
C ASN A 44 -2.12 0.05 -11.24
N SER A 45 -2.28 0.87 -12.28
CA SER A 45 -1.65 0.65 -13.58
C SER A 45 -0.34 1.42 -13.74
N ASN A 46 -0.07 2.41 -12.87
CA ASN A 46 1.13 3.24 -12.91
C ASN A 46 2.33 2.53 -12.25
N ARG A 47 3.00 1.67 -13.02
CA ARG A 47 4.19 0.93 -12.58
C ARG A 47 5.41 1.82 -12.36
N GLU A 48 5.51 2.96 -13.04
CA GLU A 48 6.60 3.91 -12.85
C GLU A 48 6.56 4.52 -11.43
N LEU A 49 5.37 4.82 -10.94
CA LEU A 49 5.17 5.31 -9.57
C LEU A 49 5.28 4.19 -8.54
N LEU A 50 4.55 3.09 -8.75
CA LEU A 50 4.37 2.07 -7.72
C LEU A 50 5.53 1.06 -7.65
N GLY A 51 6.29 0.88 -8.73
CA GLY A 51 7.30 -0.17 -8.81
C GLY A 51 6.70 -1.54 -8.50
N MET A 52 7.22 -2.16 -7.42
CA MET A 52 6.76 -3.47 -6.90
C MET A 52 5.53 -3.38 -5.99
N PHE A 53 5.14 -2.17 -5.57
CA PHE A 53 3.95 -1.99 -4.75
C PHE A 53 2.67 -2.11 -5.59
N PHE A 54 1.57 -2.43 -4.92
CA PHE A 54 0.25 -2.47 -5.52
C PHE A 54 -0.83 -2.05 -4.52
N LEU A 55 -1.91 -1.50 -5.06
CA LEU A 55 -3.09 -1.16 -4.29
C LEU A 55 -4.07 -2.33 -4.22
N SER A 56 -4.68 -2.51 -3.07
CA SER A 56 -5.78 -3.46 -2.85
C SER A 56 -6.88 -2.83 -2.01
N LEU A 57 -8.01 -3.51 -1.92
CA LEU A 57 -9.15 -3.13 -1.10
C LEU A 57 -9.43 -4.22 -0.07
N LYS A 58 -9.64 -3.83 1.18
CA LYS A 58 -10.07 -4.73 2.26
C LYS A 58 -10.92 -3.94 3.24
N ASP A 59 -12.12 -4.42 3.55
CA ASP A 59 -13.04 -3.83 4.52
C ASP A 59 -13.21 -2.31 4.31
N ASP A 60 -13.52 -1.90 3.07
CA ASP A 60 -13.64 -0.52 2.61
C ASP A 60 -12.38 0.35 2.78
N ASN A 61 -11.22 -0.22 3.11
CA ASN A 61 -9.95 0.49 3.16
C ASN A 61 -9.12 0.22 1.90
N ILE A 62 -8.40 1.24 1.45
CA ILE A 62 -7.34 1.13 0.45
C ILE A 62 -6.05 0.76 1.15
N LEU A 63 -5.36 -0.26 0.64
CA LEU A 63 -4.10 -0.73 1.19
C LEU A 63 -2.99 -0.52 0.16
N LEU A 64 -1.82 -0.07 0.62
CA LEU A 64 -0.58 -0.17 -0.14
C LEU A 64 0.11 -1.45 0.25
N ASN A 65 0.42 -2.30 -0.71
CA ASN A 65 0.94 -3.65 -0.47
C ASN A 65 2.23 -3.88 -1.25
N ILE A 66 3.08 -4.73 -0.71
CA ILE A 66 4.17 -5.38 -1.41
C ILE A 66 4.28 -6.83 -0.92
N ALA A 67 4.70 -7.72 -1.81
CA ALA A 67 4.90 -9.12 -1.50
C ALA A 67 6.24 -9.60 -2.09
N PHE A 68 7.00 -10.37 -1.32
CA PHE A 68 8.29 -10.89 -1.75
C PHE A 68 8.62 -12.22 -1.06
N PRO A 69 9.43 -13.10 -1.68
CA PRO A 69 9.89 -14.31 -1.04
C PRO A 69 10.73 -13.99 0.21
N ALA A 70 10.44 -14.69 1.31
CA ALA A 70 11.07 -14.46 2.60
C ALA A 70 12.58 -14.77 2.59
N ASP A 71 13.03 -15.64 1.69
CA ASP A 71 14.42 -16.04 1.51
C ASP A 71 15.21 -15.12 0.56
N LYS A 72 14.55 -14.08 0.01
CA LYS A 72 15.11 -13.19 -1.01
C LYS A 72 15.25 -11.75 -0.56
N ILE A 73 15.08 -11.49 0.73
CA ILE A 73 15.18 -10.14 1.29
C ILE A 73 16.07 -10.15 2.53
N ASP A 74 17.03 -9.23 2.57
CA ASP A 74 17.78 -8.96 3.79
C ASP A 74 17.23 -7.74 4.57
N ILE A 75 17.77 -7.50 5.76
CA ILE A 75 17.30 -6.42 6.62
C ILE A 75 17.53 -5.01 6.03
N THR A 76 18.57 -4.85 5.21
CA THR A 76 18.90 -3.59 4.54
C THR A 76 17.93 -3.32 3.41
N GLU A 77 17.67 -4.35 2.59
CA GLU A 77 16.68 -4.28 1.52
C GLU A 77 15.27 -4.01 2.08
N PHE A 78 14.92 -4.68 3.18
CA PHE A 78 13.66 -4.43 3.87
C PHE A 78 13.57 -2.99 4.39
N ALA A 79 14.62 -2.48 5.04
CA ALA A 79 14.65 -1.08 5.50
C ALA A 79 14.51 -0.08 4.34
N ASN A 80 15.15 -0.33 3.21
CA ASN A 80 15.01 0.52 2.02
C ASN A 80 13.58 0.46 1.44
N LEU A 81 12.95 -0.71 1.41
CA LEU A 81 11.55 -0.86 1.00
C LEU A 81 10.61 -0.14 1.96
N MET A 82 10.90 -0.15 3.26
CA MET A 82 10.15 0.58 4.27
C MET A 82 10.19 2.10 4.04
N GLU A 83 11.38 2.66 3.84
CA GLU A 83 11.56 4.09 3.59
C GLU A 83 10.86 4.52 2.29
N ASN A 84 11.03 3.75 1.22
CA ASN A 84 10.35 4.00 -0.05
C ASN A 84 8.83 3.87 0.09
N GLY A 85 8.36 2.85 0.81
CA GLY A 85 6.94 2.64 1.10
C GLY A 85 6.32 3.81 1.85
N TYR A 86 7.02 4.38 2.83
CA TYR A 86 6.57 5.57 3.55
C TYR A 86 6.43 6.80 2.64
N LEU A 87 7.40 7.06 1.76
CA LEU A 87 7.31 8.16 0.79
C LEU A 87 6.17 7.94 -0.22
N LEU A 88 6.05 6.71 -0.72
CA LEU A 88 5.03 6.34 -1.70
C LEU A 88 3.62 6.42 -1.12
N LYS A 89 3.42 5.99 0.13
CA LYS A 89 2.17 6.10 0.90
C LYS A 89 1.62 7.54 0.81
N ASN A 90 2.46 8.51 1.13
CA ASN A 90 2.09 9.92 1.17
C ASN A 90 1.76 10.48 -0.22
N GLU A 91 2.48 10.05 -1.26
CA GLU A 91 2.20 10.43 -2.65
C GLU A 91 0.83 9.89 -3.13
N ILE A 92 0.53 8.64 -2.78
CA ILE A 92 -0.73 7.97 -3.13
C ILE A 92 -1.91 8.66 -2.43
N ILE A 93 -1.81 8.89 -1.11
CA ILE A 93 -2.85 9.58 -0.34
C ILE A 93 -3.16 10.93 -0.98
N ARG A 94 -2.12 11.71 -1.30
CA ARG A 94 -2.28 13.02 -1.96
C ARG A 94 -2.94 12.89 -3.33
N SER A 95 -2.50 11.93 -4.14
CA SER A 95 -3.01 11.71 -5.49
C SER A 95 -4.46 11.23 -5.52
N LEU A 96 -4.86 10.40 -4.56
CA LEU A 96 -6.25 9.93 -4.45
C LEU A 96 -7.17 10.99 -3.85
N SER A 97 -6.71 11.77 -2.86
CA SER A 97 -7.51 12.79 -2.19
C SER A 97 -7.70 14.07 -3.02
N SER A 98 -6.83 14.32 -4.00
CA SER A 98 -6.90 15.48 -4.90
C SER A 98 -7.77 15.26 -6.14
N ARG A 99 -8.20 14.02 -6.40
CA ARG A 99 -9.09 13.72 -7.52
C ARG A 99 -10.49 14.24 -7.19
N PRO A 100 -11.12 15.03 -8.08
CA PRO A 100 -12.51 15.43 -7.90
C PRO A 100 -13.36 14.18 -7.67
N THR A 101 -14.20 14.19 -6.64
CA THR A 101 -15.37 13.31 -6.63
C THR A 101 -16.30 13.85 -7.71
N ASP A 102 -16.05 13.48 -8.96
CA ASP A 102 -16.94 13.82 -10.05
C ASP A 102 -18.32 13.26 -9.67
N PHE A 103 -19.24 14.18 -9.41
CA PHE A 103 -20.66 13.89 -9.29
C PHE A 103 -21.06 13.10 -10.53
N LEU A 104 -21.43 11.84 -10.36
CA LEU A 104 -22.17 11.14 -11.40
C LEU A 104 -23.50 11.91 -11.61
N PRO A 105 -23.94 12.08 -12.88
CA PRO A 105 -25.17 12.81 -13.21
C PRO A 105 -26.42 12.21 -12.56
#